data_AF-A0A7X7DU19-F1
#
_entry.id   AF-A0A7X7DU19-F1
#
_cell.length_a   1.000
_cell.length_b   1.000
_cell.length_c   1.000
_cell.angle_alpha   90.00
_cell.angle_beta   90.00
_cell.angle_gamma   90.00
#
_symmetry.space_group_name_H-M   'P 1'
#
loop_
_entity.id
_entity.type
_entity.pdbx_description
1 polymer ?
#
loop_
_entity_poly.entity_id
_entity_poly.type
_entity_poly.pdbx_seq_one_letter_code
_entity_poly.pdbx_strand_id
1 'polypeptide(L)'
;MKYYVADAFADEVFEGNPAGVCILDEWLSEDLMKKIAMENNLSETAFAVKEDERTYGLRWFTPVGEIDLCGHATFGTAFVLFRFEEQTADTLHFHAKKCGHHLIVTKNGDMLAMRFPTIAPERYAYAEYMGEGMGAVPSEVYRTERDLLLVYDSEETIRNMKPDFAKLKEFPVGLSVYVTAKSSGNDYDIVARAFWPKINVNEDPVCGTMYCTLMPFWRERLGKDALVARQLSARGGTVYCSYNGDSVGISGRGALYSVGTIFVNGSNEYSISKINTTDTAELCEISVENKRALGISVNIPGTELQILQIRCQKGMLFCRVFDTSVVEKLQFPAAIFSAPKFEDMLNNNPIHLSKAAVALGATADMTGRELVKLFS
;
A
#
# COMPACT_ATOMS: atom_id res chain seq x y z
N MET A 1 -9.27 6.11 1.66
CA MET A 1 -8.76 5.13 2.65
C MET A 1 -7.26 5.29 2.82
N LYS A 2 -6.72 5.07 4.03
CA LYS A 2 -5.27 5.15 4.27
C LYS A 2 -4.57 4.01 3.52
N TYR A 3 -3.44 4.33 2.90
CA TYR A 3 -2.60 3.39 2.19
C TYR A 3 -1.14 3.61 2.56
N TYR A 4 -0.40 2.52 2.68
CA TYR A 4 1.02 2.53 3.02
C TYR A 4 1.76 1.61 2.07
N VAL A 5 3.01 1.95 1.77
CA VAL A 5 3.96 1.00 1.17
C VAL A 5 5.05 0.74 2.19
N ALA A 6 5.13 -0.52 2.61
CA ALA A 6 6.12 -1.00 3.57
C ALA A 6 7.03 -2.02 2.91
N ASP A 7 8.34 -1.80 3.01
CA ASP A 7 9.37 -2.73 2.59
C ASP A 7 9.66 -3.68 3.76
N ALA A 8 9.28 -4.95 3.62
CA ALA A 8 9.52 -5.99 4.62
C ALA A 8 10.93 -6.58 4.48
N PHE A 9 11.57 -6.93 5.61
CA PHE A 9 12.94 -7.43 5.66
C PHE A 9 13.96 -6.44 5.07
N ALA A 10 13.75 -5.16 5.36
CA ALA A 10 14.51 -4.04 4.82
C ALA A 10 15.06 -3.18 5.98
N ASP A 11 16.37 -2.89 5.95
CA ASP A 11 17.00 -1.94 6.86
C ASP A 11 16.75 -0.49 6.41
N GLU A 12 16.59 -0.27 5.11
CA GLU A 12 16.25 1.02 4.49
C GLU A 12 15.26 0.86 3.33
N VAL A 13 14.67 1.97 2.89
CA VAL A 13 13.75 1.96 1.74
C VAL A 13 14.47 1.51 0.47
N PHE A 14 13.72 0.93 -0.47
CA PHE A 14 14.24 0.35 -1.72
C PHE A 14 14.94 -1.01 -1.57
N GLU A 15 15.14 -1.49 -0.34
CA GLU A 15 15.49 -2.89 -0.06
C GLU A 15 14.24 -3.73 0.26
N GLY A 16 14.44 -5.01 0.53
CA GLY A 16 13.41 -5.92 1.02
C GLY A 16 12.31 -6.21 0.00
N ASN A 17 11.18 -6.71 0.51
CA ASN A 17 10.02 -7.04 -0.28
C ASN A 17 8.87 -6.03 -0.04
N PRO A 18 8.52 -5.20 -1.04
CA PRO A 18 7.50 -4.17 -0.89
C PRO A 18 6.10 -4.77 -0.83
N ALA A 19 5.29 -4.32 0.13
CA ALA A 19 3.88 -4.62 0.21
C ALA A 19 3.05 -3.33 0.31
N GLY A 20 1.96 -3.29 -0.45
CA GLY A 20 0.89 -2.32 -0.23
C GLY A 20 0.09 -2.73 1.00
N VAL A 21 -0.28 -1.78 1.86
CA VAL A 21 -1.06 -2.03 3.07
C VAL A 21 -2.21 -1.04 3.16
N CYS A 22 -3.42 -1.56 3.19
CA CYS A 22 -4.66 -0.82 3.42
C CYS A 22 -5.21 -1.18 4.80
N ILE A 23 -5.30 -0.19 5.70
CA ILE A 23 -6.01 -0.34 6.98
C ILE A 23 -7.41 0.23 6.79
N LEU A 24 -8.42 -0.60 7.05
CA LEU A 24 -9.81 -0.34 6.74
C LEU A 24 -10.67 -0.38 8.01
N ASP A 25 -11.73 0.43 8.04
CA ASP A 25 -12.76 0.38 9.08
C ASP A 25 -13.73 -0.80 8.84
N GLU A 26 -14.00 -1.11 7.57
CA GLU A 26 -14.88 -2.19 7.14
C GLU A 26 -14.35 -2.87 5.86
N TRP A 27 -14.80 -4.09 5.61
CA TRP A 27 -14.37 -4.85 4.43
C TRP A 27 -14.88 -4.21 3.14
N LEU A 28 -13.95 -4.01 2.19
CA LEU A 28 -14.29 -3.69 0.81
C LEU A 28 -14.81 -4.94 0.09
N SER A 29 -15.48 -4.74 -1.06
CA SER A 29 -15.78 -5.84 -1.96
C SER A 29 -14.48 -6.45 -2.52
N GLU A 30 -14.52 -7.76 -2.78
CA GLU A 30 -13.39 -8.48 -3.37
C GLU A 30 -12.95 -7.87 -4.71
N ASP A 31 -13.91 -7.50 -5.56
CA ASP A 31 -13.64 -6.83 -6.83
C ASP A 31 -12.90 -5.51 -6.65
N LEU A 32 -13.23 -4.74 -5.62
CA LEU A 32 -12.55 -3.48 -5.34
C LEU A 32 -11.14 -3.72 -4.80
N MET A 33 -10.95 -4.68 -3.89
CA MET A 33 -9.61 -5.05 -3.39
C MET A 33 -8.70 -5.53 -4.52
N LYS A 34 -9.24 -6.35 -5.44
CA LYS A 34 -8.52 -6.79 -6.63
C LYS A 34 -8.14 -5.63 -7.54
N LYS A 35 -9.06 -4.68 -7.79
CA LYS A 35 -8.79 -3.47 -8.59
C LYS A 35 -7.69 -2.62 -7.96
N ILE A 36 -7.72 -2.42 -6.64
CA ILE A 36 -6.68 -1.68 -5.91
C ILE A 36 -5.33 -2.38 -6.03
N ALA A 37 -5.27 -3.70 -5.81
CA ALA A 37 -4.03 -4.46 -5.92
C ALA A 37 -3.44 -4.40 -7.34
N MET A 38 -4.30 -4.47 -8.36
CA MET A 38 -3.91 -4.31 -9.75
C MET A 38 -3.39 -2.90 -10.06
N GLU A 39 -4.06 -1.85 -9.57
CA GLU A 39 -3.66 -0.44 -9.78
C GLU A 39 -2.32 -0.13 -9.10
N ASN A 40 -2.13 -0.63 -7.88
CA ASN A 40 -0.87 -0.45 -7.12
C ASN A 40 0.29 -1.19 -7.78
N ASN A 41 0.02 -2.33 -8.42
CA ASN A 41 0.99 -3.16 -9.15
C ASN A 41 2.26 -3.51 -8.34
N LEU A 42 2.11 -3.69 -7.03
CA LEU A 42 3.10 -4.32 -6.16
C LEU A 42 2.90 -5.84 -6.15
N SER A 43 3.86 -6.60 -5.62
CA SER A 43 3.76 -8.07 -5.47
C SER A 43 2.43 -8.44 -4.81
N GLU A 44 2.13 -7.80 -3.67
CA GLU A 44 0.89 -7.95 -2.94
C GLU A 44 0.42 -6.62 -2.34
N THR A 45 -0.91 -6.46 -2.28
CA THR A 45 -1.59 -5.50 -1.40
C THR A 45 -2.35 -6.26 -0.32
N ALA A 46 -2.05 -5.95 0.93
CA ALA A 46 -2.74 -6.46 2.11
C ALA A 46 -3.87 -5.52 2.55
N PHE A 47 -4.98 -6.11 2.98
CA PHE A 47 -6.14 -5.39 3.52
C PHE A 47 -6.43 -5.90 4.93
N ALA A 48 -6.38 -5.00 5.89
CA ALA A 48 -6.58 -5.30 7.30
C ALA A 48 -7.82 -4.58 7.85
N VAL A 49 -8.68 -5.31 8.55
CA VAL A 49 -9.82 -4.78 9.32
C VAL A 49 -9.64 -5.20 10.76
N LYS A 50 -9.78 -4.26 11.70
CA LYS A 50 -9.68 -4.57 13.13
C LYS A 50 -10.90 -5.39 13.56
N GLU A 51 -10.66 -6.54 14.18
CA GLU A 51 -11.73 -7.43 14.68
C GLU A 51 -11.88 -7.35 16.21
N ASP A 52 -10.76 -7.16 16.93
CA ASP A 52 -10.73 -6.98 18.39
C ASP A 52 -9.46 -6.20 18.80
N GLU A 53 -9.22 -6.04 20.10
CA GLU A 53 -7.96 -5.53 20.63
C GLU A 53 -6.78 -6.35 20.07
N ARG A 54 -5.86 -5.67 19.37
CA ARG A 54 -4.64 -6.25 18.76
C ARG A 54 -4.90 -7.39 17.78
N THR A 55 -6.14 -7.58 17.32
CA THR A 55 -6.55 -8.67 16.43
C THR A 55 -7.17 -8.10 15.16
N TYR A 56 -6.67 -8.54 14.02
CA TYR A 56 -7.06 -8.04 12.71
C TYR A 56 -7.42 -9.18 11.77
N GLY A 57 -8.54 -9.05 11.07
CA GLY A 57 -8.78 -9.85 9.88
C GLY A 57 -7.87 -9.38 8.75
N LEU A 58 -7.28 -10.32 8.01
CA LEU A 58 -6.27 -10.03 6.98
C LEU A 58 -6.56 -10.78 5.68
N ARG A 59 -6.47 -10.07 4.56
CA ARG A 59 -6.56 -10.59 3.18
C ARG A 59 -5.38 -10.07 2.35
N TRP A 60 -4.93 -10.85 1.36
CA TRP A 60 -3.83 -10.47 0.47
C TRP A 60 -4.21 -10.67 -0.99
N PHE A 61 -3.96 -9.65 -1.78
CA PHE A 61 -4.23 -9.69 -3.21
C PHE A 61 -2.95 -9.41 -3.98
N THR A 62 -2.65 -10.32 -4.91
CA THR A 62 -1.76 -10.03 -6.03
C THR A 62 -2.54 -9.21 -7.08
N PRO A 63 -1.88 -8.64 -8.10
CA PRO A 63 -2.58 -8.01 -9.23
C PRO A 63 -3.59 -8.92 -9.94
N VAL A 64 -3.45 -10.25 -9.83
CA VAL A 64 -4.32 -11.22 -10.50
C VAL A 64 -5.45 -11.76 -9.63
N GLY A 65 -5.32 -11.73 -8.30
CA GLY A 65 -6.35 -12.21 -7.38
C GLY A 65 -5.87 -12.47 -5.95
N GLU A 66 -6.79 -12.96 -5.12
CA GLU A 66 -6.54 -13.25 -3.72
C GLU A 66 -5.75 -14.56 -3.51
N ILE A 67 -4.75 -14.50 -2.65
CA ILE A 67 -3.93 -15.64 -2.25
C ILE A 67 -4.19 -16.02 -0.79
N ASP A 68 -3.91 -17.28 -0.46
CA ASP A 68 -4.30 -17.85 0.85
C ASP A 68 -3.43 -17.35 2.00
N LEU A 69 -2.16 -17.03 1.72
CA LEU A 69 -1.19 -16.60 2.74
C LEU A 69 -0.03 -15.84 2.08
N CYS A 70 0.39 -14.73 2.69
CA CYS A 70 1.61 -14.02 2.29
C CYS A 70 2.40 -13.52 3.50
N GLY A 71 3.63 -14.04 3.68
CA GLY A 71 4.48 -13.73 4.83
C GLY A 71 4.92 -12.27 4.87
N HIS A 72 5.54 -11.76 3.79
CA HIS A 72 6.11 -10.40 3.79
C HIS A 72 5.02 -9.33 3.85
N ALA A 73 3.85 -9.54 3.24
CA ALA A 73 2.74 -8.60 3.34
C ALA A 73 2.04 -8.64 4.72
N THR A 74 2.05 -9.79 5.40
CA THR A 74 1.66 -9.88 6.83
C THR A 74 2.63 -9.08 7.70
N PHE A 75 3.93 -9.27 7.48
CA PHE A 75 4.98 -8.49 8.15
C PHE A 75 4.81 -6.99 7.91
N GLY A 76 4.63 -6.57 6.66
CA GLY A 76 4.42 -5.17 6.28
C GLY A 76 3.18 -4.57 6.96
N THR A 77 2.09 -5.35 7.01
CA THR A 77 0.87 -4.94 7.73
C THR A 77 1.12 -4.74 9.21
N ALA A 78 1.79 -5.69 9.88
CA ALA A 78 2.13 -5.58 11.29
C ALA A 78 3.06 -4.39 11.57
N PHE A 79 4.05 -4.16 10.71
CA PHE A 79 4.94 -3.00 10.80
C PHE A 79 4.17 -1.68 10.76
N VAL A 80 3.24 -1.52 9.83
CA VAL A 80 2.38 -0.33 9.74
C VAL A 80 1.51 -0.19 10.99
N LEU A 81 0.88 -1.28 11.45
CA LEU A 81 0.02 -1.26 12.62
C LEU A 81 0.81 -0.88 13.88
N PHE A 82 1.93 -1.53 14.17
CA PHE A 82 2.80 -1.18 15.31
C PHE A 82 3.31 0.26 15.25
N ARG A 83 3.42 0.87 14.06
CA ARG A 83 3.91 2.23 13.91
C ARG A 83 2.80 3.28 14.09
N PHE A 84 1.60 3.01 13.61
CA PHE A 84 0.55 4.04 13.47
C PHE A 84 -0.69 3.81 14.31
N GLU A 85 -1.06 2.57 14.61
CA GLU A 85 -2.34 2.26 15.27
C GLU A 85 -2.15 1.54 16.62
N GLU A 86 -1.11 0.72 16.76
CA GLU A 86 -0.86 -0.22 17.89
C GLU A 86 0.55 -0.01 18.50
N GLN A 87 0.91 1.25 18.77
CA GLN A 87 2.27 1.67 19.14
C GLN A 87 2.80 1.02 20.42
N THR A 88 1.93 0.80 21.40
CA THR A 88 2.26 0.21 22.70
C THR A 88 2.13 -1.32 22.72
N ALA A 89 1.69 -1.93 21.61
CA ALA A 89 1.59 -3.38 21.50
C ALA A 89 2.93 -3.98 21.10
N ASP A 90 3.23 -5.15 21.64
CA ASP A 90 4.38 -5.99 21.26
C ASP A 90 3.96 -7.25 20.48
N THR A 91 2.65 -7.52 20.41
CA THR A 91 2.10 -8.68 19.71
C THR A 91 0.83 -8.27 18.98
N LEU A 92 0.71 -8.71 17.72
CA LEU A 92 -0.51 -8.62 16.91
C LEU A 92 -0.92 -10.00 16.43
N HIS A 93 -2.24 -10.19 16.40
CA HIS A 93 -2.90 -11.39 15.92
C HIS A 93 -3.59 -11.10 14.59
N PHE A 94 -3.44 -12.00 13.62
CA PHE A 94 -4.08 -11.87 12.32
C PHE A 94 -4.89 -13.12 11.98
N HIS A 95 -6.15 -12.92 11.61
CA HIS A 95 -7.01 -13.96 11.07
C HIS A 95 -7.00 -13.89 9.54
N ALA A 96 -6.30 -14.84 8.92
CA ALA A 96 -6.26 -15.00 7.47
C ALA A 96 -7.65 -15.38 6.95
N LYS A 97 -8.41 -14.44 6.39
CA LYS A 97 -9.85 -14.64 6.17
C LYS A 97 -10.19 -15.78 5.21
N LYS A 98 -9.34 -16.01 4.21
CA LYS A 98 -9.58 -17.02 3.17
C LYS A 98 -9.29 -18.45 3.63
N CYS A 99 -8.15 -18.68 4.29
CA CYS A 99 -7.72 -20.02 4.72
C CYS A 99 -8.00 -20.32 6.19
N GLY A 100 -8.42 -19.33 7.00
CA GLY A 100 -8.71 -19.49 8.42
C GLY A 100 -7.48 -19.60 9.31
N HIS A 101 -6.27 -19.41 8.79
CA HIS A 101 -5.06 -19.45 9.60
C HIS A 101 -4.98 -18.29 10.59
N HIS A 102 -4.47 -18.58 11.78
CA HIS A 102 -4.13 -17.58 12.78
C HIS A 102 -2.62 -17.32 12.75
N LEU A 103 -2.25 -16.08 12.44
CA LEU A 103 -0.87 -15.63 12.35
C LEU A 103 -0.57 -14.69 13.52
N ILE A 104 0.64 -14.77 14.04
CA ILE A 104 1.10 -13.92 15.14
C ILE A 104 2.37 -13.23 14.69
N VAL A 105 2.41 -11.91 14.86
CA VAL A 105 3.62 -11.10 14.65
C VAL A 105 3.98 -10.45 15.97
N THR A 106 5.24 -10.60 16.38
CA THR A 106 5.77 -10.00 17.60
C THR A 106 6.79 -8.92 17.25
N LYS A 107 6.87 -7.89 18.08
CA LYS A 107 7.81 -6.76 17.97
C LYS A 107 8.76 -6.80 19.17
N ASN A 108 10.05 -6.65 18.91
CA ASN A 108 11.07 -6.45 19.92
C ASN A 108 12.03 -5.35 19.46
N GLY A 109 11.88 -4.14 20.01
CA GLY A 109 12.57 -2.96 19.50
C GLY A 109 12.15 -2.64 18.07
N ASP A 110 13.11 -2.63 17.15
CA ASP A 110 12.93 -2.40 15.71
C ASP A 110 12.71 -3.70 14.90
N MET A 111 12.82 -4.85 15.55
CA MET A 111 12.68 -6.17 14.93
C MET A 111 11.26 -6.68 15.03
N LEU A 112 10.73 -7.18 13.93
CA LEU A 112 9.48 -7.93 13.89
C LEU A 112 9.78 -9.40 13.60
N ALA A 113 9.03 -10.30 14.22
CA ALA A 113 9.24 -11.74 14.12
C ALA A 113 7.92 -12.48 13.88
N MET A 114 8.00 -13.47 13.00
CA MET A 114 6.95 -14.45 12.69
C MET A 114 7.47 -15.86 12.91
N ARG A 115 6.59 -16.80 13.22
CA ARG A 115 6.94 -18.21 13.42
C ARG A 115 6.30 -19.07 12.33
N PHE A 116 7.12 -19.91 11.72
CA PHE A 116 6.74 -20.80 10.63
C PHE A 116 7.18 -22.25 10.94
N PRO A 117 6.59 -23.27 10.29
CA PRO A 117 7.02 -24.64 10.48
C PRO A 117 8.45 -24.86 9.97
N THR A 118 9.18 -25.74 10.64
CA THR A 118 10.45 -26.28 10.14
C THR A 118 10.16 -27.23 8.98
N ILE A 119 10.82 -27.03 7.84
CA ILE A 119 10.68 -27.90 6.66
C ILE A 119 12.05 -28.46 6.30
N ALA A 120 12.35 -29.68 6.76
CA ALA A 120 13.61 -30.33 6.43
C ALA A 120 13.62 -30.77 4.96
N PRO A 121 14.58 -30.34 4.13
CA PRO A 121 14.67 -30.80 2.76
C PRO A 121 15.36 -32.17 2.70
N GLU A 122 15.01 -32.97 1.69
CA GLU A 122 15.65 -34.26 1.40
C GLU A 122 16.49 -34.20 0.14
N ARG A 123 17.53 -35.04 0.06
CA ARG A 123 18.44 -35.07 -1.08
C ARG A 123 17.73 -35.51 -2.35
N TYR A 124 18.01 -34.84 -3.47
CA TYR A 124 17.38 -35.12 -4.76
C TYR A 124 18.43 -35.31 -5.87
N ALA A 125 18.40 -36.47 -6.51
CA ALA A 125 19.43 -36.91 -7.45
C ALA A 125 19.16 -36.44 -8.90
N TYR A 126 19.17 -35.12 -9.16
CA TYR A 126 19.03 -34.55 -10.51
C TYR A 126 19.77 -33.20 -10.68
N ALA A 127 21.06 -33.15 -10.33
CA ALA A 127 21.84 -31.90 -10.36
C ALA A 127 22.22 -31.42 -11.77
N GLU A 128 22.59 -32.32 -12.67
CA GLU A 128 23.13 -31.95 -13.99
C GLU A 128 22.10 -31.21 -14.85
N TYR A 129 20.84 -31.68 -14.87
CA TYR A 129 19.76 -31.06 -15.64
C TYR A 129 19.44 -29.63 -15.15
N MET A 130 19.64 -29.34 -13.87
CA MET A 130 19.35 -28.02 -13.30
C MET A 130 20.42 -26.99 -13.62
N GLY A 131 21.67 -27.42 -13.86
CA GLY A 131 22.79 -26.52 -14.11
C GLY A 131 22.58 -25.61 -15.32
N GLU A 132 21.99 -26.14 -16.39
CA GLU A 132 21.69 -25.36 -17.60
C GLU A 132 20.67 -24.25 -17.37
N GLY A 133 19.62 -24.52 -16.57
CA GLY A 133 18.60 -23.53 -16.26
C GLY A 133 19.12 -22.45 -15.32
N MET A 134 20.02 -22.80 -14.42
CA MET A 134 20.58 -21.85 -13.45
C MET A 134 21.78 -21.04 -13.96
N GLY A 135 22.39 -21.48 -15.07
CA GLY A 135 23.65 -20.92 -15.57
C GLY A 135 24.88 -21.32 -14.73
N ALA A 136 24.71 -22.23 -13.77
CA ALA A 136 25.75 -22.79 -12.92
C ALA A 136 25.29 -24.14 -12.36
N VAL A 137 26.19 -25.12 -12.31
CA VAL A 137 25.88 -26.45 -11.77
C VAL A 137 25.85 -26.39 -10.23
N PRO A 138 24.75 -26.80 -9.57
CA PRO A 138 24.71 -26.88 -8.12
C PRO A 138 25.58 -28.04 -7.60
N SER A 139 26.28 -27.81 -6.50
CA SER A 139 27.11 -28.81 -5.82
C SER A 139 26.25 -29.88 -5.16
N GLU A 140 25.09 -29.47 -4.64
CA GLU A 140 24.09 -30.39 -4.08
C GLU A 140 22.68 -29.93 -4.42
N VAL A 141 21.78 -30.89 -4.57
CA VAL A 141 20.37 -30.66 -4.87
C VAL A 141 19.52 -31.37 -3.84
N TYR A 142 18.56 -30.62 -3.34
CA TYR A 142 17.58 -31.05 -2.36
C TYR A 142 16.18 -30.61 -2.80
N ARG A 143 15.16 -31.18 -2.17
CA ARG A 143 13.78 -30.77 -2.35
C ARG A 143 12.99 -30.88 -1.06
N THR A 144 11.91 -30.12 -0.97
CA THR A 144 10.80 -30.37 -0.07
C THR A 144 9.66 -31.01 -0.87
N GLU A 145 8.50 -31.24 -0.25
CA GLU A 145 7.29 -31.60 -1.01
C GLU A 145 6.93 -30.53 -2.05
N ARG A 146 7.22 -29.26 -1.75
CA ARG A 146 6.81 -28.11 -2.57
C ARG A 146 7.94 -27.55 -3.42
N ASP A 147 9.16 -27.43 -2.92
CA ASP A 147 10.20 -26.55 -3.48
C ASP A 147 11.53 -27.27 -3.72
N LEU A 148 12.35 -26.74 -4.63
CA LEU A 148 13.74 -27.17 -4.82
C LEU A 148 14.69 -26.29 -4.00
N LEU A 149 15.75 -26.90 -3.48
CA LEU A 149 16.88 -26.23 -2.86
C LEU A 149 18.18 -26.64 -3.56
N LEU A 150 18.84 -25.68 -4.20
CA LEU A 150 20.10 -25.85 -4.91
C LEU A 150 21.23 -25.18 -4.13
N VAL A 151 22.26 -25.96 -3.80
CA VAL A 151 23.37 -25.51 -2.96
C VAL A 151 24.58 -25.27 -3.85
N TYR A 152 25.25 -24.14 -3.63
CA TYR A 152 26.46 -23.73 -4.37
C TYR A 152 27.62 -23.47 -3.40
N ASP A 153 28.84 -23.62 -3.90
CA ASP A 153 30.04 -23.52 -3.08
C ASP A 153 30.46 -22.07 -2.77
N SER A 154 29.94 -21.08 -3.51
CA SER A 154 30.36 -19.69 -3.34
C SER A 154 29.21 -18.69 -3.42
N GLU A 155 29.30 -17.65 -2.59
CA GLU A 155 28.44 -16.47 -2.64
C GLU A 155 28.53 -15.75 -4.00
N GLU A 156 29.71 -15.73 -4.62
CA GLU A 156 29.92 -15.11 -5.93
C GLU A 156 29.06 -15.77 -7.02
N THR A 157 28.92 -17.10 -6.98
CA THR A 157 28.02 -17.83 -7.89
C THR A 157 26.56 -17.40 -7.68
N ILE A 158 26.10 -17.29 -6.43
CA ILE A 158 24.72 -16.84 -6.11
C ILE A 158 24.48 -15.41 -6.61
N ARG A 159 25.45 -14.52 -6.40
CA ARG A 159 25.36 -13.11 -6.79
C ARG A 159 25.31 -12.93 -8.31
N ASN A 160 26.11 -13.70 -9.04
CA ASN A 160 26.29 -13.52 -10.48
C ASN A 160 25.39 -14.42 -11.34
N MET A 161 24.64 -15.37 -10.76
CA MET A 161 23.79 -16.28 -11.54
C MET A 161 22.69 -15.53 -12.29
N LYS A 162 22.40 -16.02 -13.51
CA LYS A 162 21.38 -15.51 -14.41
C LYS A 162 20.49 -16.68 -14.83
N PRO A 163 19.45 -17.00 -14.03
CA PRO A 163 18.57 -18.11 -14.34
C PRO A 163 17.80 -17.88 -15.64
N ASP A 164 17.69 -18.92 -16.45
CA ASP A 164 16.76 -19.00 -17.57
C ASP A 164 15.38 -19.43 -17.04
N PHE A 165 14.52 -18.44 -16.80
CA PHE A 165 13.19 -18.69 -16.23
C PHE A 165 12.30 -19.57 -17.10
N ALA A 166 12.54 -19.66 -18.41
CA ALA A 166 11.82 -20.60 -19.26
C ALA A 166 12.24 -22.05 -18.95
N LYS A 167 13.55 -22.31 -18.84
CA LYS A 167 14.07 -23.62 -18.43
C LYS A 167 13.66 -24.01 -17.00
N LEU A 168 13.64 -23.06 -16.07
CA LEU A 168 13.20 -23.34 -14.69
C LEU A 168 11.73 -23.79 -14.62
N LYS A 169 10.87 -23.32 -15.54
CA LYS A 169 9.47 -23.81 -15.64
C LYS A 169 9.40 -25.28 -16.03
N GLU A 170 10.40 -25.78 -16.75
CA GLU A 170 10.49 -27.16 -17.23
C GLU A 170 11.07 -28.13 -16.18
N PHE A 171 11.59 -27.62 -15.05
CA PHE A 171 12.11 -28.49 -13.99
C PHE A 171 11.04 -29.49 -13.52
N PRO A 172 11.39 -30.77 -13.37
CA PRO A 172 10.41 -31.84 -13.19
C PRO A 172 9.68 -31.79 -11.83
N VAL A 173 10.31 -31.15 -10.85
CA VAL A 173 9.79 -31.00 -9.48
C VAL A 173 9.98 -29.56 -8.99
N GLY A 174 9.40 -29.25 -7.84
CA GLY A 174 9.49 -27.93 -7.22
C GLY A 174 8.58 -26.90 -7.87
N LEU A 175 7.75 -26.24 -7.09
CA LEU A 175 7.00 -25.06 -7.49
C LEU A 175 7.93 -23.85 -7.59
N SER A 176 8.88 -23.75 -6.67
CA SER A 176 9.93 -22.74 -6.64
C SER A 176 11.33 -23.37 -6.62
N VAL A 177 12.34 -22.55 -6.88
CA VAL A 177 13.76 -22.90 -6.83
C VAL A 177 14.46 -21.92 -5.89
N TYR A 178 14.91 -22.43 -4.75
CA TYR A 178 15.75 -21.71 -3.81
C TYR A 178 17.21 -22.04 -4.09
N VAL A 179 18.07 -21.03 -4.05
CA VAL A 179 19.51 -21.20 -4.17
C VAL A 179 20.18 -20.66 -2.93
N THR A 180 21.27 -21.30 -2.50
CA THR A 180 22.00 -20.84 -1.31
C THR A 180 23.49 -21.19 -1.36
N ALA A 181 24.28 -20.40 -0.68
CA ALA A 181 25.69 -20.67 -0.39
C ALA A 181 26.04 -20.11 0.99
N LYS A 182 27.16 -20.58 1.56
CA LYS A 182 27.75 -19.93 2.73
C LYS A 182 28.22 -18.53 2.32
N SER A 183 28.01 -17.53 3.17
CA SER A 183 28.54 -16.18 2.87
C SER A 183 30.06 -16.18 2.94
N SER A 184 30.70 -15.34 2.12
CA SER A 184 32.16 -15.14 2.14
C SER A 184 32.59 -14.09 3.17
N GLY A 185 31.67 -13.25 3.67
CA GLY A 185 31.93 -12.21 4.65
C GLY A 185 31.64 -12.64 6.10
N ASN A 186 31.73 -11.66 7.02
CA ASN A 186 31.40 -11.86 8.43
C ASN A 186 30.03 -11.28 8.83
N ASP A 187 29.38 -10.53 7.93
CA ASP A 187 28.10 -9.85 8.21
C ASP A 187 26.92 -10.83 8.18
N TYR A 188 27.03 -11.90 7.40
CA TYR A 188 25.99 -12.89 7.19
C TYR A 188 26.58 -14.30 7.30
N ASP A 189 25.77 -15.26 7.75
CA ASP A 189 26.14 -16.67 7.76
C ASP A 189 25.96 -17.30 6.37
N ILE A 190 24.87 -16.93 5.70
CA ILE A 190 24.46 -17.50 4.41
C ILE A 190 23.93 -16.43 3.47
N VAL A 191 23.99 -16.74 2.19
CA VAL A 191 23.30 -15.98 1.13
C VAL A 191 22.30 -16.87 0.40
N ALA A 192 21.26 -16.26 -0.16
CA ALA A 192 20.25 -17.00 -0.91
C ALA A 192 19.56 -16.15 -1.97
N ARG A 193 18.84 -16.79 -2.90
CA ARG A 193 17.87 -16.17 -3.82
C ARG A 193 16.70 -17.14 -4.01
N ALA A 194 15.52 -16.61 -4.37
CA ALA A 194 14.30 -17.40 -4.52
C ALA A 194 13.62 -17.11 -5.86
N PHE A 195 13.39 -18.16 -6.65
CA PHE A 195 12.81 -18.06 -7.98
C PHE A 195 11.49 -18.82 -8.05
N TRP A 196 10.45 -18.18 -8.60
CA TRP A 196 9.08 -18.71 -8.63
C TRP A 196 8.48 -18.72 -10.05
N PRO A 197 9.23 -19.10 -11.10
CA PRO A 197 8.81 -18.83 -12.47
C PRO A 197 7.54 -19.61 -12.86
N LYS A 198 7.26 -20.77 -12.22
CA LYS A 198 6.03 -21.56 -12.46
C LYS A 198 4.74 -20.83 -12.08
N ILE A 199 4.81 -19.81 -11.24
CA ILE A 199 3.68 -18.93 -10.90
C ILE A 199 3.83 -17.52 -11.48
N ASN A 200 4.69 -17.36 -12.50
CA ASN A 200 4.99 -16.10 -13.19
C ASN A 200 5.60 -15.01 -12.30
N VAL A 201 6.25 -15.40 -11.20
CA VAL A 201 7.12 -14.52 -10.40
C VAL A 201 8.55 -14.98 -10.65
N ASN A 202 9.30 -14.27 -11.50
CA ASN A 202 10.64 -14.73 -11.87
C ASN A 202 11.56 -14.84 -10.65
N GLU A 203 11.66 -13.76 -9.86
CA GLU A 203 12.46 -13.71 -8.64
C GLU A 203 11.70 -12.94 -7.56
N ASP A 204 11.63 -13.53 -6.36
CA ASP A 204 11.06 -12.89 -5.18
C ASP A 204 12.14 -12.03 -4.49
N PRO A 205 11.87 -10.76 -4.13
CA PRO A 205 12.87 -9.91 -3.47
C PRO A 205 13.37 -10.46 -2.13
N VAL A 206 12.45 -10.87 -1.25
CA VAL A 206 12.73 -11.52 0.03
C VAL A 206 11.62 -12.52 0.35
N CYS A 207 11.95 -13.81 0.30
CA CYS A 207 10.98 -14.89 0.42
C CYS A 207 11.07 -15.52 1.82
N GLY A 208 10.18 -15.11 2.73
CA GLY A 208 10.15 -15.65 4.10
C GLY A 208 10.10 -17.18 4.16
N THR A 209 9.24 -17.81 3.33
CA THR A 209 9.06 -19.28 3.37
C THR A 209 10.28 -20.09 2.97
N MET A 210 11.22 -19.51 2.22
CA MET A 210 12.50 -20.15 1.90
C MET A 210 13.30 -20.49 3.17
N TYR A 211 13.20 -19.65 4.20
CA TYR A 211 13.95 -19.82 5.45
C TYR A 211 13.41 -20.93 6.35
N CYS A 212 12.17 -21.39 6.13
CA CYS A 212 11.65 -22.63 6.73
C CYS A 212 12.50 -23.85 6.34
N THR A 213 13.10 -23.79 5.14
CA THR A 213 13.96 -24.84 4.58
C THR A 213 15.44 -24.55 4.82
N LEU A 214 15.88 -23.31 4.63
CA LEU A 214 17.29 -22.95 4.80
C LEU A 214 17.77 -23.03 6.25
N MET A 215 16.93 -22.66 7.22
CA MET A 215 17.33 -22.68 8.63
C MET A 215 17.71 -24.09 9.11
N PRO A 216 16.88 -25.14 9.01
CA PRO A 216 17.29 -26.49 9.42
C PRO A 216 18.47 -27.01 8.61
N PHE A 217 18.51 -26.75 7.30
CA PHE A 217 19.59 -27.19 6.42
C PHE A 217 20.96 -26.63 6.81
N TRP A 218 21.05 -25.31 7.05
CA TRP A 218 22.30 -24.66 7.41
C TRP A 218 22.67 -24.82 8.88
N ARG A 219 21.68 -24.99 9.77
CA ARG A 219 21.92 -25.34 11.17
C ARG A 219 22.78 -26.59 11.30
N GLU A 220 22.45 -27.65 10.56
CA GLU A 220 23.19 -28.92 10.59
C GLU A 220 24.67 -28.72 10.18
N ARG A 221 24.92 -27.84 9.20
CA ARG A 221 26.26 -27.59 8.65
C ARG A 221 27.09 -26.61 9.46
N LEU A 222 26.45 -25.59 10.02
CA LEU A 222 27.13 -24.50 10.74
C LEU A 222 27.12 -24.71 12.26
N GLY A 223 26.28 -25.61 12.79
CA GLY A 223 26.14 -25.84 14.22
C GLY A 223 25.52 -24.66 14.98
N LYS A 224 24.71 -23.82 14.31
CA LYS A 224 24.10 -22.60 14.88
C LYS A 224 22.58 -22.71 14.93
N ASP A 225 22.00 -22.41 16.08
CA ASP A 225 20.54 -22.29 16.26
C ASP A 225 19.99 -20.92 15.85
N ALA A 226 20.86 -19.96 15.54
CA ALA A 226 20.50 -18.66 14.98
C ALA A 226 21.40 -18.33 13.78
N LEU A 227 20.81 -17.87 12.69
CA LEU A 227 21.50 -17.50 11.45
C LEU A 227 21.08 -16.10 11.00
N VAL A 228 22.03 -15.34 10.49
CA VAL A 228 21.76 -14.11 9.72
C VAL A 228 21.95 -14.42 8.25
N ALA A 229 20.94 -14.15 7.43
CA ALA A 229 20.97 -14.42 6.01
C ALA A 229 20.76 -13.14 5.20
N ARG A 230 21.43 -13.05 4.05
CA ARG A 230 21.14 -12.02 3.04
C ARG A 230 20.53 -12.66 1.80
N GLN A 231 19.33 -12.25 1.43
CA GLN A 231 18.77 -12.61 0.13
C GLN A 231 19.34 -11.66 -0.93
N LEU A 232 20.11 -12.18 -1.89
CA LEU A 232 20.83 -11.42 -2.91
C LEU A 232 19.98 -11.21 -4.17
N SER A 233 18.71 -10.85 -3.99
CA SER A 233 17.89 -10.36 -5.10
C SER A 233 18.37 -8.97 -5.54
N ALA A 234 17.78 -8.42 -6.61
CA ALA A 234 18.10 -7.06 -7.06
C ALA A 234 17.84 -5.98 -5.99
N ARG A 235 16.88 -6.20 -5.08
CA ARG A 235 16.59 -5.30 -3.95
C ARG A 235 17.43 -5.60 -2.72
N GLY A 236 17.82 -6.86 -2.52
CA GLY A 236 18.48 -7.30 -1.31
C GLY A 236 17.51 -7.38 -0.11
N GLY A 237 17.89 -8.10 0.93
CA GLY A 237 17.18 -8.04 2.20
C GLY A 237 17.78 -8.95 3.26
N THR A 238 17.73 -8.48 4.51
CA THR A 238 18.34 -9.16 5.66
C THR A 238 17.28 -9.91 6.45
N VAL A 239 17.51 -11.20 6.68
CA VAL A 239 16.58 -12.07 7.41
C VAL A 239 17.31 -12.77 8.55
N TYR A 240 16.75 -12.65 9.75
CA TYR A 240 17.27 -13.24 10.97
C TYR A 240 16.44 -14.47 11.31
N CYS A 241 17.09 -15.62 11.37
CA CYS A 241 16.44 -16.90 11.55
C CYS A 241 16.82 -17.49 12.91
N SER A 242 15.85 -18.09 13.60
CA SER A 242 16.07 -18.87 14.83
C SER A 242 15.41 -20.23 14.70
N TYR A 243 16.11 -21.30 15.06
CA TYR A 243 15.59 -22.66 15.06
C TYR A 243 15.04 -23.02 16.44
N ASN A 244 13.79 -23.51 16.49
CA ASN A 244 13.09 -23.86 17.73
C ASN A 244 12.50 -25.27 17.65
N GLY A 245 13.22 -26.22 17.02
CA GLY A 245 12.74 -27.58 16.78
C GLY A 245 11.74 -27.61 15.60
N ASP A 246 10.46 -27.79 15.90
CA ASP A 246 9.39 -27.91 14.90
C ASP A 246 9.01 -26.58 14.22
N SER A 247 9.67 -25.49 14.60
CA SER A 247 9.43 -24.17 14.03
C SER A 247 10.70 -23.36 13.82
N VAL A 248 10.63 -22.46 12.85
CA VAL A 248 11.62 -21.44 12.56
C VAL A 248 11.01 -20.07 12.87
N GLY A 249 11.72 -19.29 13.67
CA GLY A 249 11.46 -17.86 13.83
C GLY A 249 12.12 -17.13 12.68
N ILE A 250 11.36 -16.33 11.94
CA ILE A 250 11.83 -15.50 10.83
C ILE A 250 11.57 -14.05 11.22
N SER A 251 12.65 -13.28 11.33
CA SER A 251 12.61 -11.92 11.83
C SER A 251 13.36 -10.96 10.91
N GLY A 252 13.00 -9.69 10.98
CA GLY A 252 13.62 -8.65 10.18
C GLY A 252 13.15 -7.27 10.61
N ARG A 253 13.67 -6.25 9.93
CA ARG A 253 13.20 -4.87 10.05
C ARG A 253 12.24 -4.53 8.92
N GLY A 254 11.51 -3.44 9.11
CA GLY A 254 10.66 -2.86 8.08
C GLY A 254 11.05 -1.43 7.80
N ALA A 255 10.97 -1.01 6.54
CA ALA A 255 11.12 0.37 6.13
C ALA A 255 9.80 0.90 5.56
N LEU A 256 9.44 2.13 5.93
CA LEU A 256 8.25 2.78 5.40
C LEU A 256 8.64 3.59 4.16
N TYR A 257 8.20 3.16 2.98
CA TYR A 257 8.49 3.86 1.73
C TYR A 257 7.56 5.05 1.53
N SER A 258 6.25 4.87 1.71
CA SER A 258 5.28 5.94 1.50
C SER A 258 4.01 5.78 2.34
N VAL A 259 3.35 6.92 2.57
CA VAL A 259 2.02 7.02 3.17
C VAL A 259 1.16 7.84 2.22
N GLY A 260 -0.07 7.37 1.98
CA GLY A 260 -0.98 7.99 1.04
C GLY A 260 -2.44 7.75 1.38
N THR A 261 -3.31 8.27 0.51
CA THR A 261 -4.75 8.05 0.56
C THR A 261 -5.22 7.57 -0.80
N ILE A 262 -5.89 6.42 -0.85
CA ILE A 262 -6.56 5.93 -2.06
C ILE A 262 -7.99 6.49 -2.09
N PHE A 263 -8.35 7.10 -3.22
CA PHE A 263 -9.70 7.55 -3.54
C PHE A 263 -10.34 6.49 -4.45
N VAL A 264 -11.27 5.70 -3.89
CA VAL A 264 -11.89 4.56 -4.59
C VAL A 264 -13.22 4.89 -5.25
N ASN A 265 -13.84 6.00 -4.88
CA ASN A 265 -15.03 6.50 -5.54
C ASN A 265 -14.58 7.45 -6.64
N GLY A 266 -14.88 7.13 -7.89
CA GLY A 266 -14.62 8.01 -9.04
C GLY A 266 -15.46 9.29 -9.06
N SER A 267 -16.21 9.58 -8.00
CA SER A 267 -16.74 10.91 -7.76
C SER A 267 -15.64 11.74 -7.09
N ASN A 268 -15.35 12.91 -7.67
CA ASN A 268 -14.56 13.97 -7.03
C ASN A 268 -15.28 14.49 -5.77
N GLU A 269 -15.46 13.65 -4.75
CA GLU A 269 -15.93 14.02 -3.43
C GLU A 269 -14.75 14.55 -2.63
N TYR A 270 -14.52 15.85 -2.77
CA TYR A 270 -13.69 16.60 -1.85
C TYR A 270 -14.46 16.78 -0.54
N SER A 271 -14.08 16.05 0.51
CA SER A 271 -14.49 16.37 1.88
C SER A 271 -13.49 17.38 2.46
N ILE A 272 -13.95 18.62 2.66
CA ILE A 272 -13.19 19.66 3.36
C ILE A 272 -13.73 19.77 4.78
N SER A 273 -12.86 19.60 5.77
CA SER A 273 -13.18 19.74 7.19
C SER A 273 -13.36 21.21 7.59
N LYS A 274 -14.35 21.42 8.47
CA LYS A 274 -14.77 22.66 9.14
C LYS A 274 -13.82 23.86 9.05
N ILE A 275 -14.28 24.91 8.37
CA ILE A 275 -13.76 26.27 8.55
C ILE A 275 -14.60 26.92 9.66
N ASN A 276 -13.98 27.20 10.80
CA ASN A 276 -14.59 28.02 11.85
C ASN A 276 -14.53 29.48 11.42
N THR A 277 -15.64 30.03 10.94
CA THR A 277 -15.87 31.48 10.91
C THR A 277 -17.23 31.78 11.52
N THR A 278 -17.29 32.85 12.30
CA THR A 278 -18.40 33.27 13.17
C THR A 278 -19.68 33.74 12.47
N ASP A 279 -19.78 33.57 11.15
CA ASP A 279 -21.00 33.71 10.34
C ASP A 279 -21.34 32.30 9.84
N THR A 280 -22.56 31.78 10.08
CA THR A 280 -22.91 30.36 9.81
C THR A 280 -22.92 30.07 8.31
N ALA A 281 -21.74 29.72 7.79
CA ALA A 281 -21.53 29.16 6.47
C ALA A 281 -21.51 27.64 6.62
N GLU A 282 -22.49 26.98 6.01
CA GLU A 282 -22.59 25.52 5.97
C GLU A 282 -22.26 25.03 4.57
N LEU A 283 -21.39 24.01 4.49
CA LEU A 283 -21.17 23.31 3.23
C LEU A 283 -22.45 22.52 2.91
N CYS A 284 -23.01 22.70 1.72
CA CYS A 284 -24.18 21.96 1.29
C CYS A 284 -23.95 21.31 -0.08
N GLU A 285 -24.53 20.13 -0.26
CA GLU A 285 -24.67 19.52 -1.58
C GLU A 285 -25.90 20.13 -2.25
N ILE A 286 -25.69 20.75 -3.41
CA ILE A 286 -26.77 21.37 -4.19
C ILE A 286 -27.02 20.49 -5.40
N SER A 287 -28.28 20.06 -5.55
CA SER A 287 -28.74 19.32 -6.71
C SER A 287 -29.59 20.23 -7.59
N VAL A 288 -29.15 20.47 -8.83
CA VAL A 288 -29.92 21.19 -9.86
C VAL A 288 -29.97 20.31 -11.11
N GLU A 289 -31.18 19.97 -11.56
CA GLU A 289 -31.41 19.23 -12.81
C GLU A 289 -30.49 17.99 -12.98
N ASN A 290 -30.45 17.13 -11.97
CA ASN A 290 -29.65 15.89 -11.92
C ASN A 290 -28.12 16.09 -11.92
N LYS A 291 -27.63 17.31 -11.65
CA LYS A 291 -26.20 17.59 -11.44
C LYS A 291 -25.97 18.00 -9.99
N ARG A 292 -25.05 17.31 -9.33
CA ARG A 292 -24.61 17.58 -7.96
C ARG A 292 -23.40 18.51 -7.98
N ALA A 293 -23.41 19.50 -7.08
CA ALA A 293 -22.26 20.36 -6.85
C ALA A 293 -22.11 20.66 -5.36
N LEU A 294 -20.86 20.78 -4.92
CA LEU A 294 -20.52 21.35 -3.62
C LEU A 294 -20.74 22.86 -3.68
N GLY A 295 -21.47 23.40 -2.71
CA GLY A 295 -21.58 24.83 -2.51
C GLY A 295 -21.52 25.19 -1.03
N ILE A 296 -21.53 26.49 -0.78
CA ILE A 296 -21.55 27.04 0.56
C ILE A 296 -22.89 27.77 0.70
N SER A 297 -23.71 27.32 1.65
CA SER A 297 -24.89 28.04 2.11
C SER A 297 -24.43 29.05 3.16
N VAL A 298 -24.65 30.34 2.89
CA VAL A 298 -24.38 31.39 3.88
C VAL A 298 -25.73 31.85 4.42
N ASN A 299 -26.01 31.57 5.69
CA ASN A 299 -27.23 32.06 6.31
C ASN A 299 -27.02 33.51 6.76
N ILE A 300 -27.56 34.46 6.01
CA ILE A 300 -27.58 35.88 6.38
C ILE A 300 -28.91 36.16 7.08
N PRO A 301 -28.91 36.70 8.31
CA PRO A 301 -30.15 37.03 9.02
C PRO A 301 -31.01 38.02 8.21
N GLY A 302 -32.22 37.60 7.84
CA GLY A 302 -33.20 38.42 7.10
C GLY A 302 -33.39 38.08 5.62
N THR A 303 -32.74 37.03 5.10
CA THR A 303 -32.88 36.57 3.71
C THR A 303 -33.21 35.08 3.63
N GLU A 304 -34.22 34.70 2.84
CA GLU A 304 -34.52 33.30 2.53
C GLU A 304 -33.62 32.83 1.37
N LEU A 305 -32.50 32.20 1.73
CA LEU A 305 -31.56 31.44 0.87
C LEU A 305 -30.81 32.19 -0.26
N GLN A 306 -29.48 32.18 -0.17
CA GLN A 306 -28.59 32.43 -1.32
C GLN A 306 -27.56 31.30 -1.45
N ILE A 307 -27.73 30.48 -2.48
CA ILE A 307 -26.88 29.33 -2.73
C ILE A 307 -25.68 29.79 -3.58
N LEU A 308 -24.47 29.63 -3.04
CA LEU A 308 -23.20 29.92 -3.73
C LEU A 308 -22.59 28.62 -4.25
N GLN A 309 -22.63 28.41 -5.57
CA GLN A 309 -21.79 27.39 -6.20
C GLN A 309 -20.39 27.98 -6.42
N ILE A 310 -19.37 27.31 -5.86
CA ILE A 310 -17.97 27.69 -6.02
C ILE A 310 -17.26 26.60 -6.82
N ARG A 311 -16.68 26.95 -7.97
CA ARG A 311 -15.80 26.06 -8.74
C ARG A 311 -14.37 26.59 -8.74
N CYS A 312 -13.39 25.75 -8.48
CA CYS A 312 -12.00 26.08 -8.73
C CYS A 312 -11.62 25.69 -10.16
N GLN A 313 -11.13 26.63 -10.96
CA GLN A 313 -10.60 26.36 -12.30
C GLN A 313 -9.35 27.22 -12.53
N LYS A 314 -8.23 26.59 -12.88
CA LYS A 314 -6.93 27.26 -13.11
C LYS A 314 -6.47 28.16 -11.94
N GLY A 315 -6.72 27.73 -10.69
CA GLY A 315 -6.32 28.48 -9.50
C GLY A 315 -7.20 29.69 -9.17
N MET A 316 -8.34 29.86 -9.85
CA MET A 316 -9.34 30.88 -9.52
C MET A 316 -10.63 30.24 -9.05
N LEU A 317 -11.28 30.87 -8.06
CA LEU A 317 -12.59 30.50 -7.57
C LEU A 317 -13.66 31.24 -8.39
N PHE A 318 -14.55 30.47 -9.01
CA PHE A 318 -15.69 30.95 -9.79
C PHE A 318 -16.95 30.81 -8.96
N CYS A 319 -17.64 31.92 -8.77
CA CYS A 319 -18.88 31.98 -8.01
C CYS A 319 -20.10 32.07 -8.95
N ARG A 320 -21.13 31.29 -8.63
CA ARG A 320 -22.47 31.47 -9.17
C ARG A 320 -23.47 31.57 -8.02
N VAL A 321 -24.19 32.70 -7.96
CA VAL A 321 -25.28 32.94 -7.02
C VAL A 321 -26.57 32.43 -7.65
N PHE A 322 -27.31 31.61 -6.92
CA PHE A 322 -28.68 31.23 -7.30
C PHE A 322 -29.64 31.89 -6.33
N ASP A 323 -30.20 33.03 -6.74
CA ASP A 323 -31.46 33.51 -6.22
C ASP A 323 -32.54 33.12 -7.22
N THR A 324 -33.56 32.38 -6.77
CA THR A 324 -34.66 31.91 -7.65
C THR A 324 -35.44 33.04 -8.32
N SER A 325 -35.50 34.23 -7.71
CA SER A 325 -36.12 35.44 -8.29
C SER A 325 -35.25 36.11 -9.38
N VAL A 326 -33.94 35.86 -9.36
CA VAL A 326 -32.97 36.37 -10.33
C VAL A 326 -32.73 35.37 -11.47
N VAL A 327 -32.83 34.06 -11.18
CA VAL A 327 -32.71 32.98 -12.18
C VAL A 327 -33.78 33.08 -13.28
N GLU A 328 -34.99 33.53 -12.97
CA GLU A 328 -36.03 33.76 -14.00
C GLU A 328 -35.67 34.90 -14.97
N LYS A 329 -34.84 35.86 -14.54
CA LYS A 329 -34.41 37.01 -15.37
C LYS A 329 -33.16 36.71 -16.19
N LEU A 330 -32.32 35.79 -15.73
CA LEU A 330 -31.08 35.39 -16.39
C LEU A 330 -31.32 34.11 -17.19
N GLN A 331 -31.69 34.26 -18.46
CA GLN A 331 -31.95 33.15 -19.39
C GLN A 331 -30.82 32.12 -19.52
N PHE A 332 -29.64 32.34 -18.93
CA PHE A 332 -28.65 31.30 -18.65
C PHE A 332 -27.92 31.59 -17.34
N PRO A 333 -27.58 30.55 -16.56
CA PRO A 333 -26.79 30.75 -15.37
C PRO A 333 -25.37 31.09 -15.87
N ALA A 334 -24.78 32.20 -15.45
CA ALA A 334 -23.41 32.60 -15.81
C ALA A 334 -22.64 32.89 -14.53
N ALA A 335 -21.32 32.68 -14.53
CA ALA A 335 -20.48 33.06 -13.40
C ALA A 335 -20.58 34.58 -13.20
N ILE A 336 -20.86 35.01 -11.97
CA ILE A 336 -21.15 36.42 -11.69
C ILE A 336 -19.84 37.16 -11.33
N PHE A 337 -18.92 36.50 -10.61
CA PHE A 337 -17.60 37.05 -10.28
C PHE A 337 -16.57 35.97 -9.92
N SER A 338 -15.27 36.34 -9.84
CA SER A 338 -14.17 35.43 -9.46
C SER A 338 -13.11 36.10 -8.57
N ALA A 339 -12.46 35.31 -7.71
CA ALA A 339 -11.38 35.75 -6.81
C ALA A 339 -10.27 34.68 -6.66
N PRO A 340 -9.02 35.08 -6.30
CA PRO A 340 -7.90 34.14 -6.10
C PRO A 340 -8.02 33.31 -4.81
N LYS A 341 -8.52 33.90 -3.71
CA LYS A 341 -8.77 33.22 -2.43
C LYS A 341 -10.21 33.40 -1.97
N PHE A 342 -10.71 32.46 -1.18
CA PHE A 342 -12.06 32.49 -0.62
C PHE A 342 -12.26 33.67 0.35
N GLU A 343 -11.23 34.00 1.13
CA GLU A 343 -11.22 35.17 2.03
C GLU A 343 -11.33 36.48 1.25
N ASP A 344 -10.69 36.59 0.08
CA ASP A 344 -10.80 37.76 -0.80
C ASP A 344 -12.22 37.92 -1.36
N MET A 345 -12.98 36.82 -1.41
CA MET A 345 -14.37 36.80 -1.86
C MET A 345 -15.36 37.25 -0.77
N LEU A 346 -14.98 37.10 0.51
CA LEU A 346 -15.81 37.48 1.67
C LEU A 346 -15.43 38.84 2.28
N ASN A 347 -14.19 39.28 2.06
CA ASN A 347 -13.62 40.52 2.56
C ASN A 347 -13.66 41.62 1.49
N ASN A 348 -13.33 42.86 1.90
CA ASN A 348 -13.41 44.07 1.05
C ASN A 348 -12.33 44.15 -0.05
N ASN A 349 -11.94 43.01 -0.63
CA ASN A 349 -10.94 42.97 -1.69
C ASN A 349 -11.62 43.08 -3.06
N PRO A 350 -10.99 43.77 -4.04
CA PRO A 350 -11.53 43.90 -5.38
C PRO A 350 -11.66 42.53 -6.07
N ILE A 351 -12.79 42.29 -6.73
CA ILE A 351 -13.04 41.03 -7.44
C ILE A 351 -13.25 41.24 -8.94
N HIS A 352 -13.01 40.20 -9.72
CA HIS A 352 -13.21 40.25 -11.17
C HIS A 352 -14.69 40.04 -11.51
N LEU A 353 -15.30 41.05 -12.13
CA LEU A 353 -16.69 41.01 -12.59
C LEU A 353 -16.83 40.47 -14.01
N SER A 354 -17.89 39.70 -14.25
CA SER A 354 -18.29 39.32 -15.61
C SER A 354 -19.05 40.45 -16.30
N LYS A 355 -19.10 40.45 -17.64
CA LYS A 355 -19.91 41.41 -18.41
C LYS A 355 -21.40 41.37 -18.03
N ALA A 356 -21.90 40.19 -17.62
CA ALA A 356 -23.28 40.03 -17.17
C ALA A 356 -23.52 40.70 -15.81
N ALA A 357 -22.57 40.61 -14.88
CA ALA A 357 -22.66 41.28 -13.58
C ALA A 357 -22.69 42.80 -13.74
N VAL A 358 -21.82 43.35 -14.60
CA VAL A 358 -21.80 44.79 -14.90
C VAL A 358 -23.12 45.26 -15.50
N ALA A 359 -23.74 44.47 -16.38
CA ALA A 359 -25.05 44.79 -16.97
C ALA A 359 -26.20 44.82 -15.94
N LEU A 360 -26.02 44.20 -14.77
CA LEU A 360 -26.98 44.18 -13.67
C LEU A 360 -26.66 45.22 -12.58
N GLY A 361 -25.71 46.12 -12.83
CA GLY A 361 -25.37 47.22 -11.91
C GLY A 361 -24.19 46.94 -10.98
N ALA A 362 -23.46 45.83 -11.15
CA ALA A 362 -22.24 45.59 -10.39
C ALA A 362 -21.10 46.51 -10.84
N THR A 363 -20.38 47.09 -9.89
CA THR A 363 -19.21 47.94 -10.14
C THR A 363 -17.96 47.36 -9.48
N ALA A 364 -16.78 47.64 -10.06
CA ALA A 364 -15.51 46.98 -9.67
C ALA A 364 -15.03 47.32 -8.25
N ASP A 365 -15.61 48.34 -7.64
CA ASP A 365 -15.41 48.79 -6.26
C ASP A 365 -16.33 48.06 -5.25
N MET A 366 -17.31 47.29 -5.72
CA MET A 366 -18.17 46.50 -4.84
C MET A 366 -17.41 45.31 -4.27
N THR A 367 -17.55 45.14 -2.96
CA THR A 367 -17.07 43.99 -2.21
C THR A 367 -17.92 42.76 -2.51
N GLY A 368 -17.40 41.56 -2.23
CA GLY A 368 -18.16 40.33 -2.41
C GLY A 368 -19.50 40.32 -1.64
N ARG A 369 -19.55 40.93 -0.44
CA ARG A 369 -20.80 41.09 0.33
C ARG A 369 -21.80 42.03 -0.34
N GLU A 370 -21.33 43.13 -0.93
CA GLU A 370 -22.20 44.08 -1.64
C GLU A 370 -22.76 43.48 -2.93
N LEU A 371 -21.98 42.64 -3.61
CA LEU A 371 -22.45 41.93 -4.80
C LEU A 371 -23.46 40.86 -4.44
N VAL A 372 -23.23 40.11 -3.35
CA VAL A 372 -24.22 39.17 -2.80
C VAL A 372 -25.55 39.88 -2.48
N LYS A 373 -25.49 41.09 -1.90
CA LYS A 373 -26.68 41.94 -1.66
C LYS A 373 -27.34 42.51 -2.91
N LEU A 374 -26.57 42.77 -3.97
CA LEU A 374 -27.11 43.26 -5.24
C LEU A 374 -27.87 42.17 -5.99
N PHE A 375 -27.48 40.91 -5.78
CA PHE A 375 -28.02 39.74 -6.47
C PHE A 375 -28.95 38.87 -5.59
N SER A 376 -29.21 39.26 -4.33
CA SER A 376 -30.47 38.98 -3.60
C SER A 376 -31.52 39.99 -4.04
#